data_AF-A0A534VRJ5-F1
#
_entry.id   AF-A0A534VRJ5-F1
#
_cell.length_a   1.000
_cell.length_b   1.000
_cell.length_c   1.000
_cell.angle_alpha   90.00
_cell.angle_beta   90.00
_cell.angle_gamma   90.00
#
_symmetry.space_group_name_H-M   'P 1'
#
loop_
_entity.id
_entity.type
_entity.pdbx_description
1 polymer ?
#
loop_
_entity_poly.entity_id
_entity_poly.type
_entity_poly.pdbx_seq_one_letter_code
_entity_poly.pdbx_strand_id
1 'polypeptide(L)'
;MLRALPLCLVAAAAVPLTEWKLHHPEAAQALRVWASKDPRAARKVFAWDGLHPEQTKALVDWAIKNTGDDVVSFRTKHQDWPEFQDLLDKHRPALNDFAGWARQNVDAAKALMEHPRGLEQAGKQLVPAKSRQARSR
;
A
#
# COMPACT_ATOMS: atom_id res chain seq x y z
N MET A 1 44.20 -1.67 11.72
CA MET A 1 43.50 -0.38 11.49
C MET A 1 42.19 -0.67 10.80
N LEU A 2 41.07 -0.68 11.54
CA LEU A 2 39.73 -0.87 10.96
C LEU A 2 39.20 0.47 10.46
N ARG A 3 39.02 0.59 9.14
CA ARG A 3 38.26 1.69 8.52
C ARG A 3 36.78 1.33 8.58
N ALA A 4 36.04 2.01 9.44
CA ALA A 4 34.59 2.04 9.36
C ALA A 4 34.19 2.89 8.14
N LEU A 5 33.55 2.27 7.16
CA LEU A 5 32.88 2.98 6.07
C LEU A 5 31.60 3.61 6.63
N PRO A 6 31.37 4.92 6.45
CA PRO A 6 30.04 5.46 6.69
C PRO A 6 29.15 4.98 5.56
N LEU A 7 28.18 4.13 5.88
CA LEU A 7 27.02 3.87 5.03
C LEU A 7 26.33 5.21 4.77
N CYS A 8 26.62 5.84 3.64
CA CYS A 8 25.78 6.89 3.08
C CYS A 8 24.45 6.26 2.68
N LEU A 9 23.55 6.10 3.65
CA LEU A 9 22.11 5.97 3.40
C LEU A 9 21.63 7.32 2.89
N VAL A 10 21.68 7.50 1.57
CA VAL A 10 20.87 8.52 0.91
C VAL A 10 19.43 8.01 1.02
N ALA A 11 18.76 8.34 2.12
CA ALA A 11 17.31 8.29 2.16
C ALA A 11 16.84 9.32 1.14
N ALA A 12 16.46 8.88 -0.06
CA ALA A 12 15.72 9.72 -0.99
C ALA A 12 14.55 10.29 -0.20
N ALA A 13 14.56 11.61 0.00
CA ALA A 13 13.54 12.30 0.76
C ALA A 13 12.25 12.20 -0.03
N ALA A 14 11.52 11.11 0.20
CA ALA A 14 10.25 10.88 -0.44
C ALA A 14 9.34 12.05 -0.07
N VAL A 15 8.72 12.67 -1.08
CA VAL A 15 7.79 13.80 -0.94
C VAL A 15 6.88 13.62 0.30
N PRO A 16 6.67 14.60 1.17
CA PRO A 16 5.75 14.43 2.29
C PRO A 16 4.39 13.92 1.79
N LEU A 17 3.78 12.96 2.48
CA LEU A 17 2.52 12.37 2.01
C LEU A 17 1.38 13.40 1.86
N THR A 18 1.46 14.49 2.63
CA THR A 18 0.61 15.68 2.46
C THR A 18 0.73 16.30 1.08
N GLU A 19 1.93 16.35 0.51
CA GLU A 19 2.22 16.84 -0.83
C GLU A 19 1.83 15.81 -1.89
N TRP A 20 2.04 14.50 -1.67
CA TRP A 20 1.48 13.46 -2.53
C TRP A 20 -0.04 13.60 -2.70
N LYS A 21 -0.77 13.86 -1.61
CA LYS A 21 -2.24 14.08 -1.66
C LYS A 21 -2.63 15.33 -2.44
N LEU A 22 -1.81 16.39 -2.40
CA LEU A 22 -2.07 17.63 -3.14
C LEU A 22 -1.87 17.41 -4.65
N HIS A 23 -0.90 16.58 -5.04
CA HIS A 23 -0.66 16.24 -6.44
C HIS A 23 -1.60 15.17 -6.99
N HIS A 24 -2.17 14.32 -6.14
CA HIS A 24 -3.04 13.20 -6.54
C HIS A 24 -4.36 13.13 -5.73
N PRO A 25 -5.19 14.19 -5.74
CA PRO A 25 -6.37 14.24 -4.88
C PRO A 25 -7.43 13.19 -5.23
N GLU A 26 -7.64 12.90 -6.52
CA GLU A 26 -8.60 11.88 -6.98
C GLU A 26 -8.14 10.48 -6.57
N ALA A 27 -6.85 10.17 -6.71
CA ALA A 27 -6.29 8.89 -6.32
C ALA A 27 -6.36 8.69 -4.80
N ALA A 28 -6.06 9.73 -4.02
CA ALA A 28 -6.20 9.72 -2.57
C ALA A 28 -7.67 9.48 -2.15
N GLN A 29 -8.62 10.13 -2.82
CA GLN A 29 -10.05 9.91 -2.58
C GLN A 29 -10.48 8.49 -2.96
N ALA A 30 -10.03 7.97 -4.10
CA ALA A 30 -10.34 6.62 -4.53
C ALA A 30 -9.76 5.57 -3.56
N LEU A 31 -8.53 5.79 -3.05
CA LEU A 31 -7.91 4.92 -2.05
C LEU A 31 -8.68 4.95 -0.73
N ARG A 32 -9.17 6.14 -0.31
CA ARG A 32 -10.05 6.27 0.85
C ARG A 32 -11.36 5.50 0.66
N VAL A 33 -11.99 5.62 -0.51
CA VAL A 33 -13.22 4.89 -0.84
C VAL A 33 -12.99 3.39 -0.81
N TRP A 34 -11.92 2.90 -1.45
CA TRP A 34 -11.51 1.50 -1.38
C TRP A 34 -11.37 1.03 0.08
N ALA A 35 -10.63 1.78 0.90
CA ALA A 35 -10.39 1.40 2.28
C ALA A 35 -11.65 1.40 3.14
N SER A 36 -12.65 2.22 2.80
CA SER A 36 -13.94 2.24 3.49
C SER A 36 -14.87 1.07 3.14
N LYS A 37 -14.68 0.39 1.99
CA LYS A 37 -15.48 -0.78 1.61
C LYS A 37 -15.23 -1.98 2.52
N ASP A 38 -13.96 -2.26 2.81
CA ASP A 38 -13.54 -3.26 3.80
C ASP A 38 -12.40 -2.69 4.68
N PRO A 39 -12.74 -2.01 5.79
CA PRO A 39 -11.74 -1.42 6.66
C PRO A 39 -10.81 -2.44 7.33
N ARG A 40 -11.22 -3.70 7.45
CA ARG A 40 -10.38 -4.74 8.05
C ARG A 40 -9.32 -5.19 7.06
N ALA A 41 -9.70 -5.48 5.82
CA ALA A 41 -8.77 -5.81 4.75
C ALA A 41 -7.80 -4.66 4.50
N ALA A 42 -8.29 -3.42 4.41
CA ALA A 42 -7.46 -2.26 4.16
C ALA A 42 -6.37 -2.09 5.22
N ARG A 43 -6.71 -2.24 6.50
CA ARG A 43 -5.72 -2.21 7.60
C ARG A 43 -4.68 -3.31 7.47
N LYS A 44 -5.07 -4.50 7.01
CA LYS A 44 -4.14 -5.62 6.83
C LYS A 44 -3.18 -5.35 5.68
N VAL A 45 -3.66 -4.80 4.56
CA VAL A 45 -2.82 -4.37 3.43
C VAL A 45 -1.87 -3.25 3.85
N PHE A 46 -2.36 -2.24 4.59
CA PHE A 46 -1.53 -1.16 5.12
C PHE A 46 -0.47 -1.65 6.11
N ALA A 47 -0.83 -2.57 7.00
CA ALA A 47 0.12 -3.16 7.93
C ALA A 47 1.17 -4.03 7.22
N TRP A 48 0.77 -4.74 6.16
CA TRP A 48 1.68 -5.52 5.32
C TRP A 48 2.71 -4.62 4.63
N ASP A 49 2.32 -3.47 4.08
CA ASP A 49 3.27 -2.47 3.57
C ASP A 49 4.22 -1.94 4.65
N GLY A 50 3.72 -1.74 5.87
CA GLY A 50 4.55 -1.33 7.01
C GLY A 50 5.67 -2.33 7.35
N LEU A 51 5.46 -3.62 7.08
CA LEU A 51 6.40 -4.72 7.36
C LEU A 51 7.24 -5.10 6.13
N HIS A 52 6.63 -5.05 4.94
CA HIS A 52 7.20 -5.51 3.68
C HIS A 52 6.94 -4.50 2.54
N PRO A 53 7.54 -3.29 2.61
CA PRO A 53 7.30 -2.23 1.63
C PRO A 53 7.73 -2.65 0.21
N GLU A 54 8.83 -3.39 0.07
CA GLU A 54 9.31 -3.90 -1.23
C GLU A 54 8.32 -4.88 -1.89
N GLN A 55 7.63 -5.69 -1.08
CA GLN A 55 6.62 -6.63 -1.59
C GLN A 55 5.36 -5.90 -2.05
N THR A 56 4.97 -4.86 -1.32
CA THR A 56 3.83 -4.00 -1.69
C THR A 56 4.14 -3.25 -2.98
N LYS A 57 5.35 -2.69 -3.11
CA LYS A 57 5.82 -2.09 -4.36
C LYS A 57 5.79 -3.07 -5.52
N ALA A 58 6.28 -4.29 -5.32
CA ALA A 58 6.24 -5.33 -6.36
C ALA A 58 4.81 -5.67 -6.80
N LEU A 59 3.86 -5.74 -5.86
CA LEU A 59 2.44 -5.94 -6.18
C LEU A 59 1.86 -4.78 -7.01
N VAL A 60 2.16 -3.54 -6.63
CA VAL A 60 1.71 -2.34 -7.36
C VAL A 60 2.31 -2.28 -8.76
N ASP A 61 3.62 -2.51 -8.89
CA ASP A 61 4.31 -2.55 -10.18
C ASP A 61 3.77 -3.65 -11.08
N TRP A 62 3.49 -4.83 -10.51
CA TRP A 62 2.83 -5.93 -11.23
C TRP A 62 1.42 -5.55 -11.67
N ALA A 63 0.61 -4.97 -10.78
CA ALA A 63 -0.78 -4.61 -11.08
C ALA A 63 -0.86 -3.62 -12.24
N ILE A 64 0.01 -2.62 -12.26
CA ILE A 64 0.13 -1.62 -13.33
C ILE A 64 0.46 -2.28 -14.68
N LYS A 65 1.33 -3.30 -14.69
CA LYS A 65 1.77 -3.99 -15.91
C LYS A 65 0.77 -5.05 -16.40
N ASN A 66 -0.02 -5.64 -15.52
CA ASN A 66 -0.91 -6.76 -15.82
C ASN A 66 -2.36 -6.33 -15.64
N THR A 67 -2.89 -5.64 -16.65
CA THR A 67 -4.26 -5.12 -16.66
C THR A 67 -5.26 -6.25 -16.90
N GLY A 68 -6.05 -6.59 -15.88
CA GLY A 68 -7.11 -7.61 -15.98
C GLY A 68 -6.82 -8.92 -15.24
N ASP A 69 -5.57 -9.13 -14.81
CA ASP A 69 -5.20 -10.33 -14.08
C ASP A 69 -5.64 -10.28 -12.61
N ASP A 70 -6.00 -11.44 -12.07
CA ASP A 70 -6.26 -11.60 -10.65
C ASP A 70 -4.95 -11.64 -9.85
N VAL A 71 -4.94 -11.12 -8.63
CA VAL A 71 -3.77 -11.16 -7.72
C VAL A 71 -3.29 -12.59 -7.41
N VAL A 72 -4.10 -13.63 -7.65
CA VAL A 72 -3.66 -15.03 -7.63
C VAL A 72 -2.55 -15.30 -8.66
N SER A 73 -2.56 -14.64 -9.82
CA SER A 73 -1.50 -14.79 -10.82
C SER A 73 -0.17 -14.23 -10.30
N PHE A 74 -0.20 -13.10 -9.58
CA PHE A 74 0.98 -12.53 -8.91
C PHE A 74 1.59 -13.52 -7.90
N ARG A 75 0.75 -14.17 -7.09
CA ARG A 75 1.15 -15.18 -6.11
C ARG A 75 1.99 -16.32 -6.72
N THR A 76 1.77 -16.68 -7.98
CA THR A 76 2.52 -17.79 -8.62
C THR A 76 4.03 -17.56 -8.67
N LYS A 77 4.48 -16.31 -8.64
CA LYS A 77 5.90 -15.92 -8.63
C LYS A 77 6.44 -15.56 -7.24
N HIS A 78 5.56 -15.52 -6.24
CA HIS A 78 5.83 -15.05 -4.88
C HIS A 78 5.25 -16.02 -3.85
N GLN A 79 5.49 -17.33 -4.05
CA GLN A 79 4.95 -18.40 -3.21
C GLN A 79 5.56 -18.43 -1.80
N ASP A 80 6.70 -17.78 -1.63
CA ASP A 80 7.50 -17.67 -0.41
C ASP A 80 7.07 -16.50 0.50
N TRP A 81 5.97 -15.80 0.19
CA TRP A 81 5.48 -14.66 0.97
C TRP A 81 4.25 -15.05 1.80
N PRO A 82 4.42 -15.56 3.04
CA PRO A 82 3.32 -16.12 3.83
C PRO A 82 2.29 -15.06 4.26
N GLU A 83 2.71 -13.81 4.52
CA GLU A 83 1.80 -12.72 4.85
C GLU A 83 0.93 -12.32 3.65
N PHE A 84 1.50 -12.33 2.44
CA PHE A 84 0.75 -12.11 1.21
C PHE A 84 -0.22 -13.26 0.96
N GLN A 85 0.19 -14.50 1.21
CA GLN A 85 -0.70 -15.66 1.15
C GLN A 85 -1.88 -15.52 2.12
N ASP A 86 -1.63 -15.10 3.37
CA ASP A 86 -2.70 -14.88 4.36
C ASP A 86 -3.68 -13.79 3.92
N LEU A 87 -3.16 -12.69 3.35
CA LEU A 87 -3.98 -11.64 2.76
C LEU A 87 -4.80 -12.14 1.58
N LEU A 88 -4.20 -12.96 0.72
CA LEU A 88 -4.90 -13.55 -0.42
C LEU A 88 -6.03 -14.46 0.03
N ASP A 89 -5.77 -15.38 0.97
CA ASP A 89 -6.76 -16.34 1.42
C ASP A 89 -7.94 -15.67 2.14
N LYS A 90 -7.69 -14.59 2.88
CA LYS A 90 -8.71 -13.93 3.71
C LYS A 90 -9.35 -12.71 3.05
N HIS A 91 -8.65 -12.06 2.14
CA HIS A 91 -8.98 -10.73 1.62
C HIS A 91 -8.75 -10.56 0.11
N ARG A 92 -8.75 -11.65 -0.68
CA ARG A 92 -8.58 -11.61 -2.15
C ARG A 92 -9.44 -10.55 -2.86
N PRO A 93 -10.75 -10.38 -2.59
CA PRO A 93 -11.54 -9.35 -3.25
C PRO A 93 -10.99 -7.94 -3.01
N ALA A 94 -10.60 -7.63 -1.78
CA ALA A 94 -10.02 -6.33 -1.43
C ALA A 94 -8.63 -6.11 -2.06
N LEU A 95 -7.81 -7.17 -2.15
CA LEU A 95 -6.52 -7.13 -2.86
C LEU A 95 -6.70 -6.90 -4.37
N ASN A 96 -7.68 -7.56 -4.99
CA ASN A 96 -8.02 -7.33 -6.40
C ASN A 96 -8.52 -5.90 -6.62
N ASP A 97 -9.39 -5.40 -5.74
CA ASP A 97 -9.86 -4.01 -5.82
C ASP A 97 -8.69 -3.02 -5.62
N PHE A 98 -7.72 -3.33 -4.75
CA PHE A 98 -6.52 -2.52 -4.57
C PHE A 98 -5.62 -2.53 -5.81
N ALA A 99 -5.40 -3.71 -6.42
CA ALA A 99 -4.71 -3.81 -7.70
C ALA A 99 -5.46 -3.05 -8.81
N GLY A 100 -6.79 -3.05 -8.78
CA GLY A 100 -7.65 -2.22 -9.62
C GLY A 100 -7.41 -0.73 -9.42
N TRP A 101 -7.33 -0.28 -8.17
CA TRP A 101 -6.98 1.12 -7.85
C TRP A 101 -5.61 1.49 -8.40
N ALA A 102 -4.59 0.64 -8.22
CA ALA A 102 -3.24 0.89 -8.72
C ALA A 102 -3.20 1.02 -10.26
N ARG A 103 -3.95 0.17 -10.97
CA ARG A 103 -4.10 0.23 -12.44
C ARG A 103 -4.74 1.53 -12.92
N GLN A 104 -5.74 2.01 -12.19
CA GLN A 104 -6.48 3.22 -12.56
C GLN A 104 -5.73 4.50 -12.19
N ASN A 105 -4.79 4.43 -11.25
CA ASN A 105 -4.09 5.59 -10.69
C ASN A 105 -2.56 5.42 -10.81
N VAL A 106 -2.07 5.06 -12.01
CA VAL A 106 -0.69 4.62 -12.24
C VAL A 106 0.35 5.58 -11.66
N ASP A 107 0.28 6.87 -11.97
CA ASP A 107 1.28 7.84 -11.54
C ASP A 107 1.24 8.04 -10.02
N ALA A 108 0.03 8.15 -9.46
CA ALA A 108 -0.16 8.28 -8.02
C ALA A 108 0.31 7.03 -7.27
N ALA A 109 0.06 5.84 -7.81
CA ALA A 109 0.48 4.57 -7.22
C ALA A 109 2.00 4.41 -7.24
N LYS A 110 2.65 4.75 -8.37
CA LYS A 110 4.12 4.77 -8.46
C LYS A 110 4.72 5.77 -7.47
N ALA A 111 4.24 7.01 -7.49
CA ALA A 111 4.68 8.03 -6.54
C ALA A 111 4.49 7.58 -5.10
N LEU A 112 3.36 6.92 -4.78
CA LEU A 112 3.11 6.40 -3.44
C LEU A 112 4.15 5.34 -3.01
N MET A 113 4.59 4.48 -3.93
CA MET A 113 5.59 3.43 -3.65
C MET A 113 7.03 3.94 -3.55
N GLU A 114 7.32 5.16 -4.02
CA GLU A 114 8.62 5.80 -3.78
C GLU A 114 8.78 6.25 -2.31
N HIS A 115 7.69 6.28 -1.54
CA HIS A 115 7.75 6.54 -0.10
C HIS A 115 8.01 5.25 0.69
N PRO A 116 8.99 5.25 1.62
CA PRO A 116 9.16 4.16 2.57
C PRO A 116 7.87 3.95 3.38
N ARG A 117 7.22 2.81 3.21
CA ARG A 117 5.91 2.49 3.82
C ARG A 117 4.82 3.48 3.43
N GLY A 118 4.83 3.93 2.17
CA GLY A 118 3.91 4.96 1.67
C GLY A 118 2.45 4.60 1.86
N LEU A 119 2.09 3.33 1.67
CA LEU A 119 0.72 2.87 1.80
C LEU A 119 0.28 2.79 3.27
N GLU A 120 1.16 2.33 4.17
CA GLU A 120 0.92 2.34 5.61
C GLU A 120 0.67 3.77 6.12
N GLN A 121 1.52 4.71 5.70
CA GLN A 121 1.40 6.12 6.06
C GLN A 121 0.13 6.75 5.47
N ALA A 122 -0.24 6.40 4.24
CA ALA A 122 -1.51 6.82 3.63
C ALA A 122 -2.71 6.29 4.39
N GLY A 123 -2.66 5.03 4.80
CA GLY A 123 -3.68 4.43 5.65
C GLY A 123 -3.92 5.23 6.94
N LYS A 124 -2.85 5.64 7.62
CA LYS A 124 -2.93 6.43 8.87
C LYS A 124 -3.57 7.80 8.66
N GLN A 125 -3.41 8.43 7.50
CA GLN A 125 -3.93 9.76 7.20
C GLN A 125 -5.30 9.76 6.52
N LEU A 126 -5.61 8.73 5.72
CA LEU A 126 -6.82 8.65 4.89
C LEU A 126 -7.95 7.91 5.59
N VAL A 127 -7.63 6.94 6.43
CA VAL A 127 -8.61 6.14 7.18
C VAL A 127 -8.61 6.61 8.62
N PRO A 128 -9.67 7.29 9.10
CA PRO A 128 -9.73 7.69 10.49
C PRO A 128 -9.59 6.45 11.39
N ALA A 129 -8.68 6.53 12.37
CA ALA A 129 -8.72 5.62 13.50
C ALA A 129 -10.15 5.68 14.06
N LYS A 130 -10.78 4.52 14.27
CA LYS A 130 -12.18 4.43 14.75
C LYS A 130 -12.44 5.57 15.73
N SER A 131 -13.34 6.48 15.39
CA SER A 131 -13.89 7.42 16.34
C SER A 131 -14.30 6.58 17.55
N ARG A 132 -13.71 6.84 18.72
CA ARG A 132 -14.29 6.40 20.00
C ARG A 132 -15.58 7.18 20.20
N GLN A 133 -16.59 6.92 19.38
CA GLN A 133 -17.89 7.56 19.47
C GLN A 133 -18.96 6.51 19.22
N ALA A 134 -19.01 5.55 20.13
CA ALA A 134 -20.14 4.69 20.41
C ALA A 134 -19.94 4.07 21.80
N ARG A 135 -19.98 4.92 22.83
CA ARG A 135 -20.40 4.58 24.21
C ARG A 135 -20.37 5.85 25.05
N SER A 136 -21.38 6.67 24.86
CA SER A 136 -21.78 7.66 25.85
C SER A 136 -23.30 7.64 25.92
N ARG A 137 -23.75 6.98 26.99
CA ARG A 137 -25.09 6.93 27.59
C ARG A 137 -26.12 6.04 26.89
#